data_AF-A0A6P5AES2-F1
#
_entry.id   AF-A0A6P5AES2-F1
#
_cell.length_a   1.000
_cell.length_b   1.000
_cell.length_c   1.000
_cell.angle_alpha   90.00
_cell.angle_beta   90.00
_cell.angle_gamma   90.00
#
_symmetry.space_group_name_H-M   'P 1'
#
loop_
_entity.id
_entity.type
_entity.pdbx_description
1 polymer ?
#
loop_
_entity_poly.entity_id
_entity_poly.type
_entity_poly.pdbx_seq_one_letter_code
_entity_poly.pdbx_strand_id
1 'polypeptide(L)'
;MFSTLLAAAILFFTDDLAAAKVVVESDIPCKPFHEIYASGRELCEKMWDGSFVYETNRSRAYTMWFFDKDNPNDEVTRNLGLSPPSVCHLRYLHKDTPGPEPDTFSECHPWKDHSCCTEDTVSSVQKLKESYGPEWHWDRCGPLTPACERFFVQEACFYECEPNAGLFRKYPDSDYNSSDPSHNRWQMSGMPIWSDFCDAWHRACHNDKFCAHDDGNFFSCAAKYQETATTGPTEGLTVGIVFGCLIIVALIGVLGFLVYRERTGQPMFKPLEQQVS
;
A
#
# COMPACT_ATOMS: atom_id res chain seq x y z
N MET A 1 -40.26 8.83 43.83
CA MET A 1 -39.09 7.91 43.76
C MET A 1 -38.98 7.17 42.42
N PHE A 2 -39.53 7.69 41.32
CA PHE A 2 -39.49 7.06 39.98
C PHE A 2 -38.56 7.78 38.99
N SER A 3 -37.80 8.78 39.44
CA SER A 3 -36.92 9.57 38.59
C SER A 3 -35.44 9.22 38.76
N THR A 4 -35.08 8.43 39.77
CA THR A 4 -33.68 8.05 40.06
C THR A 4 -33.29 6.62 39.66
N LEU A 5 -34.25 5.76 39.31
CA LEU A 5 -33.96 4.39 38.85
C LEU A 5 -33.86 4.26 37.33
N LEU A 6 -34.40 5.21 36.56
CA LEU A 6 -34.21 5.26 35.10
C LEU A 6 -32.83 5.86 34.73
N ALA A 7 -32.25 6.69 35.60
CA ALA A 7 -30.90 7.23 35.43
C ALA A 7 -29.80 6.18 35.64
N ALA A 8 -30.05 5.15 36.47
CA ALA A 8 -29.08 4.07 36.70
C ALA A 8 -29.07 3.03 35.57
N ALA A 9 -30.18 2.83 34.84
CA ALA A 9 -30.21 1.90 33.71
C ALA A 9 -29.69 2.51 32.40
N ILE A 10 -29.57 3.84 32.31
CA ILE A 10 -28.98 4.54 31.16
C ILE A 10 -27.45 4.71 31.31
N LEU A 11 -26.92 4.60 32.54
CA LEU A 11 -25.49 4.73 32.83
C LEU A 11 -24.73 3.40 32.96
N PHE A 12 -25.39 2.25 32.76
CA PHE A 12 -24.74 0.92 32.81
C PHE A 12 -24.83 0.14 31.48
N PHE A 13 -25.29 0.78 30.40
CA PHE A 13 -25.12 0.23 29.06
C PHE A 13 -24.01 1.01 28.34
N THR A 14 -22.90 0.29 28.16
CA THR A 14 -21.84 0.50 27.16
C THR A 14 -20.83 1.62 27.41
N ASP A 15 -19.99 1.42 28.42
CA ASP A 15 -18.55 1.75 28.31
C ASP A 15 -17.82 0.91 27.23
N ASP A 16 -18.52 -0.03 26.60
CA ASP A 16 -18.10 -0.70 25.36
C ASP A 16 -19.01 -0.28 24.20
N LEU A 17 -18.98 1.01 23.83
CA LEU A 17 -18.97 1.32 22.41
C LEU A 17 -17.66 0.71 21.90
N ALA A 18 -17.72 -0.58 21.57
CA ALA A 18 -16.69 -1.26 20.84
C ALA A 18 -16.29 -0.32 19.73
N ALA A 19 -15.07 0.22 19.86
CA ALA A 19 -14.45 1.03 18.87
C ALA A 19 -14.75 0.34 17.55
N ALA A 20 -15.47 1.02 16.66
CA ALA A 20 -15.42 0.64 15.26
C ALA A 20 -13.93 0.44 15.01
N LYS A 21 -13.51 -0.78 14.67
CA LYS A 21 -12.14 -1.01 14.21
C LYS A 21 -12.09 -0.35 12.82
N VAL A 22 -12.12 0.98 12.82
CA VAL A 22 -11.48 1.82 11.83
C VAL A 22 -10.14 1.14 11.64
N VAL A 23 -9.80 0.77 10.41
CA VAL A 23 -8.52 0.17 10.07
C VAL A 23 -7.45 1.01 10.77
N VAL A 24 -6.95 0.50 11.89
CA VAL A 24 -5.92 1.21 12.63
C VAL A 24 -4.66 0.83 11.88
N GLU A 25 -3.89 1.84 11.52
CA GLU A 25 -2.50 1.77 11.04
C GLU A 25 -1.62 0.75 11.81
N SER A 26 -2.08 0.26 12.97
CA SER A 26 -1.41 -0.65 13.90
C SER A 26 -1.04 -2.03 13.36
N ASP A 27 -1.68 -2.53 12.30
CA ASP A 27 -1.41 -3.89 11.78
C ASP A 27 -0.41 -3.88 10.60
N ILE A 28 -0.06 -2.71 10.05
CA ILE A 28 0.98 -2.53 9.03
C ILE A 28 2.31 -2.23 9.74
N PRO A 29 3.41 -2.95 9.46
CA PRO A 29 4.70 -2.79 10.17
C PRO A 29 5.44 -1.52 9.76
N CYS A 30 4.87 -0.35 10.08
CA CYS A 30 5.42 0.94 9.75
C CYS A 30 6.60 1.31 10.67
N LYS A 31 7.77 1.52 10.08
CA LYS A 31 8.98 1.96 10.78
C LYS A 31 9.62 3.14 10.05
N PRO A 32 10.34 4.03 10.74
CA PRO A 32 11.17 5.04 10.08
C PRO A 32 12.22 4.40 9.17
N PHE A 33 12.55 5.02 8.03
CA PHE A 33 13.56 4.49 7.10
C PHE A 33 14.90 4.17 7.78
N HIS A 34 15.37 4.99 8.71
CA HIS A 34 16.65 4.77 9.41
C HIS A 34 16.63 3.55 10.34
N GLU A 35 15.46 3.06 10.74
CA GLU A 35 15.31 1.80 11.49
C GLU A 35 15.24 0.58 10.56
N ILE A 36 14.83 0.78 9.30
CA ILE A 36 14.72 -0.29 8.29
C ILE A 36 16.05 -0.49 7.56
N TYR A 37 16.71 0.61 7.18
CA TYR A 37 17.93 0.61 6.40
C TYR A 37 19.01 1.44 7.11
N ALA A 38 20.18 0.85 7.34
CA ALA A 38 21.32 1.52 7.97
C ALA A 38 22.07 2.47 7.01
N SER A 39 21.88 2.34 5.70
CA SER A 39 22.57 3.17 4.69
C SER A 39 21.79 3.22 3.36
N GLY A 40 22.20 4.12 2.46
CA GLY A 40 21.70 4.14 1.08
C GLY A 40 21.97 2.86 0.30
N ARG A 41 23.11 2.21 0.53
CA ARG A 41 23.37 0.86 0.00
C ARG A 41 22.30 -0.14 0.39
N GLU A 42 22.02 -0.24 1.70
CA GLU A 42 21.04 -1.19 2.19
C GLU A 42 19.63 -0.87 1.69
N LEU A 43 19.28 0.41 1.60
CA LEU A 43 18.04 0.86 0.99
C LEU A 43 17.93 0.36 -0.46
N CYS A 44 18.92 0.66 -1.30
CA CYS A 44 18.90 0.30 -2.73
C CYS A 44 18.85 -1.23 -2.93
N GLU A 45 19.65 -1.98 -2.18
CA GLU A 45 19.80 -3.42 -2.38
C GLU A 45 18.63 -4.23 -1.79
N LYS A 46 17.91 -3.71 -0.78
CA LYS A 46 16.84 -4.45 -0.09
C LYS A 46 15.42 -4.03 -0.42
N MET A 47 15.15 -2.72 -0.54
CA MET A 47 13.78 -2.20 -0.65
C MET A 47 12.98 -2.90 -1.75
N TRP A 48 13.63 -3.10 -2.89
CA TRP A 48 13.04 -3.70 -4.09
C TRP A 48 13.55 -5.13 -4.34
N ASP A 49 13.81 -5.90 -3.28
CA ASP A 49 14.17 -7.33 -3.35
C ASP A 49 15.35 -7.64 -4.30
N GLY A 50 16.43 -6.86 -4.19
CA GLY A 50 17.61 -7.03 -5.05
C GLY A 50 17.41 -6.62 -6.51
N SER A 51 16.38 -5.83 -6.82
CA SER A 51 16.22 -5.19 -8.14
C SER A 51 17.42 -4.32 -8.50
N PHE A 52 18.01 -3.67 -7.49
CA PHE A 52 19.12 -2.73 -7.66
C PHE A 52 20.37 -3.16 -6.88
N VAL A 53 21.54 -2.76 -7.39
CA VAL A 53 22.84 -2.95 -6.76
C VAL A 53 23.51 -1.60 -6.61
N TYR A 54 24.11 -1.33 -5.44
CA TYR A 54 24.80 -0.07 -5.19
C TYR A 54 26.15 -0.02 -5.91
N GLU A 55 26.27 0.84 -6.92
CA GLU A 55 27.47 0.98 -7.76
C GLU A 55 28.14 2.35 -7.57
N THR A 56 29.44 2.31 -7.26
CA THR A 56 30.29 3.49 -7.00
C THR A 56 31.11 3.92 -8.22
N ASN A 57 31.18 3.09 -9.25
CA ASN A 57 31.80 3.44 -10.51
C ASN A 57 30.79 4.13 -11.45
N ARG A 58 30.95 5.44 -11.63
CA ARG A 58 29.99 6.26 -12.39
C ARG A 58 29.82 5.79 -13.84
N SER A 59 30.84 5.22 -14.47
CA SER A 59 30.73 4.74 -15.86
C SER A 59 29.89 3.46 -16.00
N ARG A 60 29.56 2.81 -14.88
CA ARG A 60 28.81 1.55 -14.81
C ARG A 60 27.47 1.67 -14.08
N ALA A 61 27.10 2.89 -13.66
CA ALA A 61 25.98 3.11 -12.77
C ALA A 61 24.86 3.92 -13.44
N TYR A 62 23.67 3.35 -13.50
CA TYR A 62 22.46 4.00 -14.00
C TYR A 62 21.97 5.07 -13.02
N THR A 63 21.25 6.05 -13.54
CA THR A 63 20.53 7.05 -12.74
C THR A 63 19.04 6.93 -12.99
N MET A 64 18.24 7.09 -11.93
CA MET A 64 16.77 7.07 -12.02
C MET A 64 16.18 8.44 -12.36
N TRP A 65 17.03 9.43 -12.63
CA TRP A 65 16.61 10.73 -13.13
C TRP A 65 17.78 11.45 -13.81
N PHE A 66 17.47 12.28 -14.81
CA PHE A 66 18.46 13.10 -15.49
C PHE A 66 17.83 14.39 -16.05
N PHE A 67 18.68 15.38 -16.32
CA PHE A 67 18.31 16.66 -16.91
C PHE A 67 18.97 16.89 -18.27
N ASP A 68 19.86 15.98 -18.66
CA ASP A 68 20.53 15.99 -19.95
C ASP A 68 19.53 15.78 -21.08
N LYS A 69 19.86 16.31 -22.26
CA LYS A 69 19.03 16.14 -23.45
C LYS A 69 18.96 14.67 -23.87
N ASP A 70 20.10 14.00 -23.83
CA ASP A 70 20.23 12.60 -24.23
C ASP A 70 20.22 11.73 -22.97
N ASN A 71 19.61 10.54 -23.03
CA ASN A 71 19.55 9.62 -21.90
C ASN A 71 20.96 9.13 -21.52
N PRO A 72 21.52 9.50 -20.36
CA PRO A 72 22.87 9.08 -19.97
C PRO A 72 22.97 7.58 -19.71
N ASN A 73 21.85 6.92 -19.42
CA ASN A 73 21.81 5.47 -19.18
C ASN A 73 22.19 4.66 -20.42
N ASP A 74 22.02 5.20 -21.62
CA ASP A 74 22.44 4.56 -22.86
C ASP A 74 23.96 4.39 -22.95
N GLU A 75 24.71 5.37 -22.44
CA GLU A 75 26.18 5.29 -22.38
C GLU A 75 26.62 4.27 -21.33
N VAL A 76 25.96 4.24 -20.17
CA VAL A 76 26.20 3.23 -19.14
C VAL A 76 25.98 1.83 -19.69
N THR A 77 24.87 1.60 -20.42
CA THR A 77 24.61 0.32 -21.10
C THR A 77 25.74 -0.07 -22.03
N ARG A 78 26.25 0.86 -22.84
CA ARG A 78 27.40 0.60 -23.73
C ARG A 78 28.68 0.27 -22.97
N ASN A 79 28.94 0.96 -21.85
CA ASN A 79 30.11 0.70 -21.00
C ASN A 79 30.05 -0.67 -20.31
N LEU A 80 28.86 -1.24 -20.14
CA LEU A 80 28.65 -2.61 -19.67
C LEU A 80 28.81 -3.66 -20.77
N GLY A 81 29.09 -3.26 -22.02
CA GLY A 81 29.20 -4.16 -23.16
C GLY A 81 27.84 -4.60 -23.73
N LEU A 82 26.77 -3.88 -23.38
CA LEU A 82 25.42 -4.11 -23.86
C LEU A 82 25.03 -3.03 -24.88
N SER A 83 23.89 -3.20 -25.53
CA SER A 83 23.30 -2.20 -26.42
C SER A 83 21.97 -1.72 -25.85
N PRO A 84 21.67 -0.41 -25.92
CA PRO A 84 20.33 0.09 -25.61
C PRO A 84 19.27 -0.69 -26.38
N PRO A 85 18.23 -1.22 -25.73
CA PRO A 85 17.32 -2.15 -26.35
C PRO A 85 16.33 -1.43 -27.28
N SER A 86 16.00 -2.06 -28.41
CA SER A 86 14.95 -1.58 -29.32
C SER A 86 13.55 -2.06 -28.94
N VAL A 87 13.43 -2.77 -27.82
CA VAL A 87 12.18 -3.33 -27.29
C VAL A 87 12.10 -3.01 -25.80
N CYS A 88 10.89 -2.77 -25.31
CA CYS A 88 10.66 -2.67 -23.87
C CYS A 88 10.49 -4.09 -23.35
N HIS A 89 11.36 -4.54 -22.44
CA HIS A 89 11.34 -5.91 -21.95
C HIS A 89 10.46 -6.11 -20.70
N LEU A 90 10.30 -5.08 -19.88
CA LEU A 90 9.34 -5.08 -18.77
C LEU A 90 7.91 -5.08 -19.32
N ARG A 91 6.96 -5.57 -18.53
CA ARG A 91 5.56 -5.81 -18.96
C ARG A 91 4.57 -5.12 -18.03
N TYR A 92 3.27 -5.38 -18.22
CA TYR A 92 2.12 -4.72 -17.59
C TYR A 92 1.73 -3.40 -18.24
N LEU A 93 2.37 -2.30 -17.88
CA LEU A 93 2.00 -0.96 -18.36
C LEU A 93 2.95 -0.40 -19.43
N HIS A 94 3.98 -1.19 -19.77
CA HIS A 94 4.99 -0.84 -20.76
C HIS A 94 4.49 -1.03 -22.20
N LYS A 95 4.97 -0.18 -23.10
CA LYS A 95 4.89 -0.34 -24.56
C LYS A 95 5.63 -1.60 -25.02
N ASP A 96 5.48 -1.99 -26.29
CA ASP A 96 6.28 -3.07 -26.89
C ASP A 96 7.69 -2.60 -27.28
N THR A 97 7.79 -1.36 -27.77
CA THR A 97 9.02 -0.75 -28.27
C THR A 97 9.14 0.69 -27.78
N PRO A 98 10.36 1.17 -27.49
CA PRO A 98 10.53 2.55 -27.06
C PRO A 98 10.16 3.54 -28.18
N GLY A 99 9.66 4.71 -27.81
CA GLY A 99 9.31 5.76 -28.77
C GLY A 99 8.97 7.09 -28.11
N PRO A 100 8.78 8.15 -28.91
CA PRO A 100 8.49 9.48 -28.40
C PRO A 100 7.08 9.60 -27.82
N GLU A 101 6.94 10.44 -26.81
CA GLU A 101 5.69 10.81 -26.13
C GLU A 101 5.24 12.23 -26.50
N PRO A 102 3.94 12.55 -26.37
CA PRO A 102 3.40 13.86 -26.74
C PRO A 102 3.98 15.02 -25.90
N ASP A 103 3.78 16.26 -26.36
CA ASP A 103 4.25 17.46 -25.66
C ASP A 103 3.66 17.66 -24.25
N THR A 104 2.53 17.00 -23.97
CA THR A 104 1.85 16.98 -22.68
C THR A 104 2.51 16.04 -21.66
N PHE A 105 3.45 15.21 -22.09
CA PHE A 105 4.23 14.30 -21.25
C PHE A 105 5.15 15.06 -20.29
N SER A 106 4.74 15.13 -19.01
CA SER A 106 5.29 16.09 -18.05
C SER A 106 5.88 15.48 -16.78
N GLU A 107 5.24 14.50 -16.14
CA GLU A 107 5.74 13.92 -14.89
C GLU A 107 7.08 13.19 -15.11
N CYS A 108 7.14 12.28 -16.08
CA CYS A 108 8.35 11.49 -16.38
C CYS A 108 9.15 12.05 -17.56
N HIS A 109 9.12 13.38 -17.74
CA HIS A 109 9.63 14.08 -18.92
C HIS A 109 11.07 13.76 -19.37
N PRO A 110 12.03 13.29 -18.53
CA PRO A 110 13.36 12.95 -19.02
C PRO A 110 13.35 11.92 -20.16
N TRP A 111 12.36 11.01 -20.19
CA TRP A 111 12.25 9.98 -21.22
C TRP A 111 11.38 10.37 -22.42
N LYS A 112 10.89 11.61 -22.51
CA LYS A 112 9.91 12.02 -23.52
C LYS A 112 10.27 11.61 -24.95
N ASP A 113 11.53 11.78 -25.36
CA ASP A 113 11.94 11.52 -26.74
C ASP A 113 12.10 10.02 -27.05
N HIS A 114 12.26 9.18 -26.02
CA HIS A 114 12.48 7.74 -26.16
C HIS A 114 12.12 6.98 -24.86
N SER A 115 10.83 6.69 -24.66
CA SER A 115 10.32 6.04 -23.44
C SER A 115 9.71 4.66 -23.71
N CYS A 116 9.59 3.86 -22.66
CA CYS A 116 8.79 2.62 -22.61
C CYS A 116 7.41 2.78 -21.97
N CYS A 117 7.08 3.95 -21.42
CA CYS A 117 5.78 4.27 -20.85
C CYS A 117 4.96 5.16 -21.79
N THR A 118 3.69 5.42 -21.48
CA THR A 118 2.84 6.42 -22.16
C THR A 118 2.43 7.54 -21.21
N GLU A 119 2.06 8.71 -21.75
CA GLU A 119 1.46 9.80 -20.95
C GLU A 119 0.32 9.32 -20.05
N ASP A 120 -0.57 8.47 -20.56
CA ASP A 120 -1.70 7.95 -19.79
C ASP A 120 -1.26 7.19 -18.53
N THR A 121 -0.14 6.46 -18.60
CA THR A 121 0.41 5.67 -17.48
C THR A 121 1.06 6.56 -16.43
N VAL A 122 1.61 7.72 -16.83
CA VAL A 122 2.47 8.54 -15.97
C VAL A 122 2.04 10.01 -15.89
N SER A 123 0.77 10.32 -16.12
CA SER A 123 0.28 11.71 -16.22
C SER A 123 0.37 12.52 -14.91
N SER A 124 0.57 11.88 -13.77
CA SER A 124 0.77 12.55 -12.47
C SER A 124 1.35 11.59 -11.42
N VAL A 125 1.90 12.15 -10.34
CA VAL A 125 2.24 11.41 -9.11
C VAL A 125 1.10 10.51 -8.63
N GLN A 126 -0.15 11.01 -8.63
CA GLN A 126 -1.30 10.22 -8.18
C GLN A 126 -1.55 9.02 -9.11
N LYS A 127 -1.42 9.23 -10.43
CA LYS A 127 -1.60 8.17 -11.42
C LYS A 127 -0.54 7.07 -11.24
N LEU A 128 0.73 7.45 -11.07
CA LEU A 128 1.83 6.51 -10.80
C LEU A 128 1.56 5.68 -9.54
N LYS A 129 1.08 6.33 -8.48
CA LYS A 129 0.80 5.67 -7.20
C LYS A 129 -0.35 4.66 -7.31
N GLU A 130 -1.40 5.01 -8.04
CA GLU A 130 -2.60 4.18 -8.20
C GLU A 130 -2.45 3.04 -9.22
N SER A 131 -1.41 3.06 -10.07
CA SER A 131 -1.24 2.17 -11.22
C SER A 131 -1.36 0.68 -10.92
N TYR A 132 -0.94 0.25 -9.73
CA TYR A 132 -0.87 -1.17 -9.37
C TYR A 132 -1.88 -1.59 -8.31
N GLY A 133 -2.57 -0.65 -7.66
CA GLY A 133 -3.51 -0.90 -6.56
C GLY A 133 -2.99 -0.43 -5.20
N PRO A 134 -3.90 -0.28 -4.22
CA PRO A 134 -3.62 0.33 -2.92
C PRO A 134 -2.56 -0.41 -2.11
N GLU A 135 -2.43 -1.73 -2.27
CA GLU A 135 -1.40 -2.53 -1.62
C GLU A 135 0.01 -2.23 -2.13
N TRP A 136 0.15 -1.55 -3.28
CA TRP A 136 1.42 -1.17 -3.91
C TRP A 136 1.72 0.31 -3.80
N HIS A 137 0.93 1.08 -3.04
CA HIS A 137 1.25 2.47 -2.76
C HIS A 137 2.56 2.57 -1.94
N TRP A 138 3.47 3.48 -2.29
CA TRP A 138 4.69 3.69 -1.51
C TRP A 138 4.44 4.37 -0.15
N ASP A 139 3.29 5.03 0.02
CA ASP A 139 2.90 5.81 1.20
C ASP A 139 1.88 5.10 2.12
N ARG A 140 1.90 3.75 2.16
CA ARG A 140 1.00 2.95 3.03
C ARG A 140 1.11 3.28 4.53
N CYS A 141 2.21 3.89 4.96
CA CYS A 141 2.44 4.35 6.33
C CYS A 141 2.10 5.82 6.56
N GLY A 142 1.26 6.39 5.70
CA GLY A 142 0.92 7.79 5.65
C GLY A 142 1.80 8.57 4.68
N PRO A 143 1.44 9.85 4.43
CA PRO A 143 2.13 10.68 3.45
C PRO A 143 3.62 10.82 3.75
N LEU A 144 4.46 10.64 2.73
CA LEU A 144 5.88 10.95 2.80
C LEU A 144 6.11 12.45 2.71
N THR A 145 7.26 12.92 3.20
CA THR A 145 7.68 14.30 2.95
C THR A 145 7.96 14.50 1.45
N PRO A 146 7.76 15.71 0.90
CA PRO A 146 8.05 15.96 -0.52
C PRO A 146 9.50 15.65 -0.93
N ALA A 147 10.44 15.79 0.01
CA ALA A 147 11.85 15.47 -0.23
C ALA A 147 12.06 13.96 -0.43
N CYS A 148 11.32 13.13 0.29
CA CYS A 148 11.34 11.67 0.16
C CYS A 148 10.51 11.20 -1.04
N GLU A 149 9.28 11.68 -1.18
CA GLU A 149 8.33 11.22 -2.21
C GLU A 149 8.89 11.40 -3.63
N ARG A 150 9.66 12.47 -3.88
CA ARG A 150 10.28 12.68 -5.19
C ARG A 150 11.14 11.49 -5.66
N PHE A 151 11.77 10.76 -4.74
CA PHE A 151 12.61 9.62 -5.11
C PHE A 151 11.76 8.42 -5.54
N PHE A 152 10.60 8.21 -4.92
CA PHE A 152 9.63 7.21 -5.36
C PHE A 152 9.04 7.57 -6.72
N VAL A 153 8.74 8.85 -6.97
CA VAL A 153 8.29 9.31 -8.30
C VAL A 153 9.38 9.09 -9.35
N GLN A 154 10.63 9.42 -9.07
CA GLN A 154 11.76 9.20 -9.97
C GLN A 154 11.98 7.72 -10.26
N GLU A 155 11.92 6.87 -9.25
CA GLU A 155 12.04 5.42 -9.41
C GLU A 155 10.86 4.84 -10.20
N ALA A 156 9.63 5.25 -9.94
CA ALA A 156 8.46 4.82 -10.71
C ALA A 156 8.55 5.26 -12.18
N CYS A 157 8.94 6.52 -12.44
CA CYS A 157 9.22 6.98 -13.80
C CYS A 157 10.32 6.18 -14.48
N PHE A 158 11.41 5.90 -13.76
CA PHE A 158 12.50 5.08 -14.27
C PHE A 158 12.02 3.66 -14.61
N TYR A 159 11.30 2.99 -13.71
CA TYR A 159 10.78 1.64 -13.93
C TYR A 159 9.87 1.59 -15.17
N GLU A 160 8.89 2.50 -15.27
CA GLU A 160 7.93 2.50 -16.38
C GLU A 160 8.54 2.95 -17.73
N CYS A 161 9.45 3.92 -17.69
CA CYS A 161 9.84 4.67 -18.89
C CYS A 161 11.23 4.32 -19.42
N GLU A 162 12.16 3.83 -18.60
CA GLU A 162 13.55 3.59 -19.02
C GLU A 162 13.69 2.33 -19.90
N PRO A 163 14.07 2.45 -21.18
CA PRO A 163 14.27 1.29 -22.04
C PRO A 163 15.33 0.32 -21.50
N ASN A 164 16.40 0.84 -20.91
CA ASN A 164 17.50 0.02 -20.41
C ASN A 164 17.15 -0.80 -19.16
N ALA A 165 16.10 -0.43 -18.40
CA ALA A 165 15.67 -1.18 -17.21
C ALA A 165 15.30 -2.63 -17.57
N GLY A 166 14.71 -2.82 -18.75
CA GLY A 166 14.34 -4.13 -19.26
C GLY A 166 15.50 -5.11 -19.48
N LEU A 167 16.74 -4.63 -19.63
CA LEU A 167 17.94 -5.48 -19.74
C LEU A 167 18.22 -6.25 -18.44
N PHE A 168 17.67 -5.78 -17.32
CA PHE A 168 17.82 -6.35 -15.99
C PHE A 168 16.58 -7.10 -15.52
N ARG A 169 15.66 -7.45 -16.43
CA ARG A 169 14.52 -8.32 -16.09
C ARG A 169 15.05 -9.67 -15.60
N LYS A 170 14.63 -10.06 -14.38
CA LYS A 170 15.10 -11.27 -13.70
C LYS A 170 14.86 -12.54 -14.49
N TYR A 171 13.74 -12.59 -15.22
CA TYR A 171 13.37 -13.70 -16.09
C TYR A 171 13.28 -13.21 -17.55
N PRO A 172 14.42 -13.16 -18.28
CA PRO A 172 14.41 -12.86 -19.71
C PRO A 172 13.60 -13.92 -20.47
N ASP A 173 13.18 -13.63 -21.70
CA ASP A 173 12.28 -14.53 -22.44
C ASP A 173 12.90 -15.91 -22.73
N SER A 174 14.24 -16.03 -22.73
CA SER A 174 14.93 -17.31 -22.82
C SER A 174 14.72 -18.21 -21.59
N ASP A 175 14.51 -17.60 -20.43
CA ASP A 175 14.49 -18.27 -19.13
C ASP A 175 13.07 -18.27 -18.52
N TYR A 176 12.15 -17.47 -19.06
CA TYR A 176 10.78 -17.36 -18.58
C TYR A 176 9.97 -18.64 -18.84
N ASN A 177 9.39 -19.20 -17.77
CA ASN A 177 8.50 -20.35 -17.82
C ASN A 177 7.12 -19.98 -17.26
N SER A 178 6.08 -19.92 -18.10
CA SER A 178 4.72 -19.59 -17.65
C SER A 178 4.08 -20.62 -16.71
N SER A 179 4.63 -21.83 -16.64
CA SER A 179 4.14 -22.87 -15.73
C SER A 179 4.82 -22.83 -14.37
N ASP A 180 5.90 -22.07 -14.20
CA ASP A 180 6.53 -21.87 -12.91
C ASP A 180 5.93 -20.63 -12.22
N PRO A 181 5.22 -20.79 -11.08
CA PRO A 181 4.58 -19.67 -10.40
C PRO A 181 5.58 -18.66 -9.80
N SER A 182 6.86 -19.00 -9.69
CA SER A 182 7.91 -18.08 -9.24
C SER A 182 8.43 -17.17 -10.36
N HIS A 183 8.12 -17.50 -11.62
CA HIS A 183 8.50 -16.70 -12.78
C HIS A 183 7.45 -15.62 -13.04
N ASN A 184 7.93 -14.42 -13.31
CA ASN A 184 7.09 -13.29 -13.68
C ASN A 184 7.79 -12.44 -14.74
N ARG A 185 7.08 -11.45 -15.28
CA ARG A 185 7.59 -10.58 -16.37
C ARG A 185 7.87 -9.14 -15.95
N TRP A 186 7.71 -8.83 -14.66
CA TRP A 186 7.85 -7.49 -14.10
C TRP A 186 9.13 -7.33 -13.26
N GLN A 187 9.61 -8.40 -12.64
CA GLN A 187 10.68 -8.32 -11.66
C GLN A 187 12.01 -7.99 -12.34
N MET A 188 12.70 -7.00 -11.79
CA MET A 188 14.08 -6.67 -12.11
C MET A 188 15.04 -7.34 -11.13
N SER A 189 16.31 -7.47 -11.50
CA SER A 189 17.35 -7.94 -10.59
C SER A 189 18.72 -7.41 -11.01
N GLY A 190 19.49 -6.93 -10.04
CA GLY A 190 20.91 -6.67 -10.22
C GLY A 190 21.27 -5.40 -11.01
N MET A 191 20.35 -4.46 -11.22
CA MET A 191 20.65 -3.26 -12.00
C MET A 191 21.55 -2.29 -11.19
N PRO A 192 22.74 -1.91 -11.70
CA PRO A 192 23.67 -1.08 -10.95
C PRO A 192 23.20 0.37 -10.90
N ILE A 193 22.82 0.87 -9.73
CA ILE A 193 22.34 2.23 -9.52
C ILE A 193 23.44 3.08 -8.88
N TRP A 194 23.53 4.34 -9.32
CA TRP A 194 24.51 5.29 -8.81
C TRP A 194 24.40 5.46 -7.30
N SER A 195 25.52 5.25 -6.61
CA SER A 195 25.65 5.32 -5.15
C SER A 195 25.03 6.57 -4.55
N ASP A 196 25.29 7.75 -5.14
CA ASP A 196 24.81 9.01 -4.55
C ASP A 196 23.30 9.13 -4.66
N PHE A 197 22.66 8.48 -5.65
CA PHE A 197 21.21 8.45 -5.74
C PHE A 197 20.62 7.67 -4.56
N CYS A 198 21.14 6.45 -4.31
CA CYS A 198 20.74 5.61 -3.18
C CYS A 198 20.95 6.33 -1.84
N ASP A 199 22.10 6.99 -1.66
CA ASP A 199 22.41 7.72 -0.43
C ASP A 199 21.56 8.98 -0.26
N ALA A 200 21.24 9.68 -1.35
CA ALA A 200 20.36 10.84 -1.30
C ALA A 200 18.92 10.44 -1.00
N TRP A 201 18.45 9.31 -1.54
CA TRP A 201 17.13 8.74 -1.22
C TRP A 201 17.03 8.43 0.27
N HIS A 202 18.00 7.67 0.80
CA HIS A 202 18.03 7.31 2.23
C HIS A 202 18.04 8.53 3.14
N ARG A 203 18.88 9.52 2.85
CA ARG A 203 18.92 10.77 3.63
C ARG A 203 17.61 11.55 3.57
N ALA A 204 16.99 11.62 2.40
CA ALA A 204 15.74 12.38 2.23
C ALA A 204 14.57 11.74 2.96
N CYS A 205 14.54 10.41 3.04
CA CYS A 205 13.48 9.65 3.69
C CYS A 205 13.76 9.31 5.16
N HIS A 206 14.91 9.72 5.72
CA HIS A 206 15.44 9.24 7.00
C HIS A 206 14.40 9.12 8.13
N ASN A 207 13.53 10.12 8.29
CA ASN A 207 12.51 10.16 9.36
C ASN A 207 11.10 9.79 8.91
N ASP A 208 10.89 9.60 7.61
CA ASP A 208 9.59 9.22 7.08
C ASP A 208 9.32 7.75 7.41
N LYS A 209 8.05 7.39 7.52
CA LYS A 209 7.67 6.01 7.78
C LYS A 209 7.50 5.26 6.47
N PHE A 210 7.94 4.01 6.46
CA PHE A 210 7.78 3.12 5.33
C PHE A 210 7.29 1.75 5.79
N CYS A 211 6.63 1.05 4.89
CA CYS A 211 6.22 -0.32 5.13
C CYS A 211 7.12 -1.28 4.37
N ALA A 212 8.04 -1.90 5.12
CA ALA A 212 8.79 -3.06 4.73
C ALA A 212 8.67 -4.10 5.85
N HIS A 213 8.65 -5.39 5.53
CA HIS A 213 8.70 -6.42 6.58
C HIS A 213 10.10 -6.45 7.22
N ASP A 214 10.35 -7.34 8.18
CA ASP A 214 11.63 -7.47 8.88
C ASP A 214 12.85 -7.73 7.96
N ASP A 215 12.63 -8.15 6.72
CA ASP A 215 13.66 -8.32 5.70
C ASP A 215 14.03 -7.01 4.96
N GLY A 216 13.29 -5.92 5.20
CA GLY A 216 13.47 -4.63 4.52
C GLY A 216 12.89 -4.61 3.10
N ASN A 217 12.08 -5.60 2.72
CA ASN A 217 11.50 -5.71 1.40
C ASN A 217 10.11 -5.04 1.34
N PHE A 218 9.88 -4.22 0.30
CA PHE A 218 8.59 -3.58 0.04
C PHE A 218 7.48 -4.58 -0.29
N PHE A 219 7.78 -5.60 -1.09
CA PHE A 219 6.80 -6.59 -1.57
C PHE A 219 6.28 -7.48 -0.45
N SER A 220 7.11 -7.78 0.56
CA SER A 220 6.69 -8.58 1.72
C SER A 220 5.67 -7.83 2.61
N CYS A 221 5.70 -6.49 2.61
CA CYS A 221 4.67 -5.68 3.26
C CYS A 221 3.32 -5.72 2.50
N ALA A 222 3.32 -5.68 1.16
CA ALA A 222 2.08 -5.67 0.38
C ALA A 222 1.19 -6.90 0.68
N ALA A 223 1.82 -8.07 0.91
CA ALA A 223 1.11 -9.28 1.35
C ALA A 223 0.35 -9.09 2.67
N LYS A 224 0.94 -8.35 3.64
CA LYS A 224 0.29 -8.01 4.91
C LYS A 224 -0.83 -7.01 4.76
N TYR A 225 -0.67 -6.04 3.86
CA TYR A 225 -1.76 -5.10 3.54
C TYR A 225 -3.01 -5.85 3.05
N GLN A 226 -2.85 -6.85 2.16
CA GLN A 226 -3.97 -7.64 1.65
C GLN A 226 -4.65 -8.51 2.73
N GLU A 227 -3.88 -9.10 3.66
CA GLU A 227 -4.43 -9.81 4.82
C GLU A 227 -5.31 -8.88 5.69
N THR A 228 -4.84 -7.67 5.97
CA THR A 228 -5.61 -6.71 6.78
C THR A 228 -6.87 -6.20 6.07
N ALA A 229 -6.80 -5.95 4.75
CA ALA A 229 -7.91 -5.44 3.96
C ALA A 229 -9.10 -6.44 3.83
N THR A 230 -8.81 -7.75 3.86
CA THR A 230 -9.83 -8.81 3.72
C THR A 230 -10.57 -9.13 5.02
N THR A 231 -10.03 -8.76 6.19
CA THR A 231 -10.70 -8.91 7.50
C THR A 231 -11.66 -7.77 7.87
N GLY A 232 -12.08 -6.98 6.86
CA GLY A 232 -13.06 -5.90 6.98
C GLY A 232 -14.48 -6.33 7.41
N PRO A 233 -15.42 -5.38 7.60
CA PRO A 233 -16.49 -5.38 8.59
C PRO A 233 -17.69 -6.33 8.34
N THR A 234 -17.53 -7.35 7.50
CA THR A 234 -18.61 -8.32 7.23
C THR A 234 -18.90 -9.20 8.46
N GLU A 235 -17.91 -9.51 9.30
CA GLU A 235 -18.11 -10.36 10.47
C GLU A 235 -18.77 -9.65 11.66
N GLY A 236 -18.53 -8.34 11.84
CA GLY A 236 -19.13 -7.56 12.94
C GLY A 236 -20.62 -7.29 12.78
N LEU A 237 -21.07 -7.11 11.53
CA LEU A 237 -22.49 -6.83 11.22
C LEU A 237 -23.38 -8.05 11.50
N THR A 238 -22.91 -9.25 11.20
CA THR A 238 -23.66 -10.50 11.42
C THR A 238 -23.87 -10.77 12.91
N VAL A 239 -22.85 -10.52 13.75
CA VAL A 239 -22.96 -10.70 15.21
C VAL A 239 -23.92 -9.67 15.83
N GLY A 240 -23.84 -8.40 15.40
CA GLY A 240 -24.72 -7.33 15.89
C GLY A 240 -26.21 -7.58 15.58
N ILE A 241 -26.52 -8.10 14.39
CA ILE A 241 -27.91 -8.42 14.00
C ILE A 241 -28.45 -9.59 14.82
N VAL A 242 -27.66 -10.65 15.05
CA VAL A 242 -28.10 -11.82 15.83
C VAL A 242 -28.37 -11.44 17.28
N PHE A 243 -27.49 -10.67 17.92
CA PHE A 243 -27.70 -10.20 19.30
C PHE A 243 -28.89 -9.24 19.41
N GLY A 244 -29.05 -8.32 18.45
CA GLY A 244 -30.21 -7.42 18.41
C GLY A 244 -31.53 -8.17 18.28
N CYS A 245 -31.60 -9.19 17.42
CA CYS A 245 -32.78 -10.03 17.26
C CYS A 245 -33.12 -10.82 18.54
N LEU A 246 -32.12 -11.37 19.24
CA LEU A 246 -32.35 -12.14 20.48
C LEU A 246 -32.91 -11.27 21.62
N ILE A 247 -32.43 -10.03 21.76
CA ILE A 247 -32.94 -9.08 22.76
C ILE A 247 -34.39 -8.71 22.45
N ILE A 248 -34.72 -8.44 21.18
CA ILE A 248 -36.09 -8.09 20.77
C ILE A 248 -37.05 -9.26 21.07
N VAL A 249 -36.66 -10.50 20.76
CA VAL A 249 -37.47 -11.69 21.06
C VAL A 249 -37.69 -11.85 22.56
N ALA A 250 -36.66 -11.63 23.38
CA ALA A 250 -36.79 -11.69 24.83
C ALA A 250 -37.74 -10.60 25.38
N LEU A 251 -37.65 -9.37 24.88
CA LEU A 251 -38.54 -8.26 25.29
C LEU A 251 -40.00 -8.53 24.88
N ILE A 252 -40.25 -9.06 23.68
CA ILE A 252 -41.59 -9.45 23.24
C ILE A 252 -42.12 -10.60 24.11
N GLY A 253 -41.27 -11.57 24.46
CA GLY A 253 -41.63 -12.66 25.37
C GLY A 253 -42.01 -12.17 26.76
N VAL A 254 -41.25 -11.23 27.33
CA VAL A 254 -41.54 -10.62 28.64
C VAL A 254 -42.84 -9.81 28.58
N LEU A 255 -43.03 -8.98 27.56
CA LEU A 255 -44.27 -8.21 27.38
C LEU A 255 -45.49 -9.14 27.23
N GLY A 256 -45.36 -10.20 26.42
CA GLY A 256 -46.40 -11.21 26.25
C GLY A 256 -46.74 -11.92 27.57
N PHE A 257 -45.72 -12.26 28.37
CA PHE A 257 -45.90 -12.85 29.69
C PHE A 257 -46.59 -11.90 30.68
N LEU A 258 -46.21 -10.61 30.69
CA LEU A 258 -46.85 -9.60 31.53
C LEU A 258 -48.32 -9.42 31.16
N VAL A 259 -48.64 -9.32 29.87
CA VAL A 259 -50.02 -9.22 29.37
C VAL A 259 -50.83 -10.48 29.70
N TYR A 260 -50.23 -11.67 29.57
CA TYR A 260 -50.87 -12.93 29.94
C TYR A 260 -51.21 -12.96 31.44
N ARG A 261 -50.28 -12.53 32.30
CA ARG A 261 -50.49 -12.46 33.76
C ARG A 261 -51.55 -11.44 34.15
N GLU A 262 -51.61 -10.31 33.46
CA GLU A 262 -52.68 -9.32 33.62
C GLU A 262 -54.04 -9.93 33.29
N ARG A 263 -54.16 -10.60 32.13
CA ARG A 263 -55.41 -11.21 31.66
C ARG A 263 -55.88 -12.39 32.51
N THR A 264 -54.97 -13.10 33.16
CA THR A 264 -55.27 -14.24 34.05
C THR A 264 -55.51 -13.81 35.50
N GLY A 265 -55.52 -12.50 35.77
CA GLY A 265 -55.85 -11.95 37.10
C GLY A 265 -54.73 -12.08 38.13
N GLN A 266 -53.48 -12.30 37.70
CA GLN A 266 -52.31 -12.38 38.56
C GLN A 266 -51.25 -11.33 38.18
N PRO A 267 -51.56 -10.03 38.24
CA PRO A 267 -50.65 -8.98 37.81
C PRO A 267 -49.36 -9.00 38.64
N MET A 268 -48.21 -8.83 37.96
CA MET A 268 -46.89 -8.76 38.60
C MET A 268 -46.70 -7.44 39.37
N PHE A 269 -47.35 -6.38 38.91
CA PHE A 269 -47.23 -5.04 39.48
C PHE A 269 -48.56 -4.65 40.11
N LYS A 270 -48.51 -4.06 41.31
CA LYS A 270 -49.69 -3.50 41.96
C LYS A 270 -49.95 -2.08 41.44
N PRO A 271 -51.20 -1.62 41.35
CA PRO A 271 -51.51 -0.23 41.03
C PRO A 271 -50.81 0.71 42.01
N LEU A 272 -50.29 1.83 41.49
CA LEU A 272 -49.48 2.78 42.27
C LEU A 272 -50.21 3.35 43.50
N GLU A 273 -51.54 3.41 43.49
CA GLU A 273 -52.36 3.83 44.64
C GLU A 273 -52.23 2.90 45.87
N GLN A 274 -51.81 1.64 45.69
CA GLN A 274 -51.62 0.69 46.79
C GLN A 274 -50.18 0.63 47.32
N GLN A 275 -49.25 1.41 46.76
CA GLN A 275 -47.82 1.37 47.11
C GLN A 275 -47.37 2.56 47.97
N VAL A 276 -48.26 3.51 48.25
CA VAL A 276 -47.98 4.76 48.99
C VAL A 276 -48.72 4.82 50.34
N SER A 277 -49.21 3.68 50.83
CA SER A 277 -49.74 3.52 52.19
C SER A 277 -48.73 2.81 53.08
#